data_AF-A0A3D4PGJ7-F1
#
_entry.id   AF-A0A3D4PGJ7-F1
#
_cell.length_a   1.000
_cell.length_b   1.000
_cell.length_c   1.000
_cell.angle_alpha   90.00
_cell.angle_beta   90.00
_cell.angle_gamma   90.00
#
_symmetry.space_group_name_H-M   'P 1'
#
loop_
_entity.id
_entity.type
_entity.pdbx_description
1 polymer ?
#
loop_
_entity_poly.entity_id
_entity_poly.type
_entity_poly.pdbx_seq_one_letter_code
_entity_poly.pdbx_strand_id
1 'polypeptide(L)'
;MKLLLRFSAILVAAGCFSQAQPARTDSPNKPIPTTAVSYRVLTDTPVEILDELASNYTGDLEQWREGWIQSNFTTTLDGQSTIRLLEIACYADVMCHTIEYPLRVVTHDFIRERMDMPEVRSSLEWIRSSYHSGLPLKEPGDTTGDFDGMLVESMNFRMREYANQLLKSSDSTSVK
;
A
#
# COMPACT_ATOMS: atom_id res chain seq x y z
N MET A 1 -36.32 -18.36 5.11
CA MET A 1 -35.56 -18.41 6.39
C MET A 1 -34.29 -19.21 6.18
N LYS A 2 -33.13 -18.54 6.24
CA LYS A 2 -31.89 -19.03 6.88
C LYS A 2 -30.85 -17.90 6.84
N LEU A 3 -30.79 -17.24 7.99
CA LEU A 3 -29.75 -16.34 8.47
C LEU A 3 -28.57 -17.20 8.96
N LEU A 4 -27.32 -16.73 8.83
CA LEU A 4 -26.12 -17.00 9.68
C LEU A 4 -24.90 -16.37 8.95
N LEU A 5 -24.45 -15.16 9.33
CA LEU A 5 -23.34 -14.86 10.26
C LEU A 5 -21.94 -15.08 9.64
N ARG A 6 -21.29 -13.99 9.16
CA ARG A 6 -20.25 -13.16 9.83
C ARG A 6 -18.83 -13.69 9.64
N PHE A 7 -17.99 -12.91 8.95
CA PHE A 7 -16.57 -12.76 9.29
C PHE A 7 -16.16 -11.30 9.13
N SER A 8 -15.77 -10.70 10.26
CA SER A 8 -15.23 -9.35 10.37
C SER A 8 -13.72 -9.43 10.23
N ALA A 9 -13.16 -8.80 9.20
CA ALA A 9 -11.73 -8.52 9.14
C ALA A 9 -11.50 -7.07 9.61
N ILE A 10 -11.45 -6.88 10.92
CA ILE A 10 -10.96 -5.62 11.52
C ILE A 10 -9.46 -5.77 11.63
N LEU A 11 -8.71 -5.05 10.78
CA LEU A 11 -7.27 -4.91 10.93
C LEU A 11 -6.97 -3.48 11.40
N VAL A 12 -7.09 -3.27 12.72
CA VAL A 12 -6.59 -2.05 13.39
C VAL A 12 -5.83 -2.48 14.64
N ALA A 13 -4.51 -2.62 14.49
CA ALA A 13 -3.61 -2.72 15.63
C ALA A 13 -3.23 -1.31 16.09
N ALA A 14 -3.93 -0.82 17.12
CA ALA A 14 -3.58 0.40 17.83
C ALA A 14 -2.30 0.17 18.66
N GLY A 15 -1.33 1.09 18.57
CA GLY A 15 -0.16 1.17 19.44
C GLY A 15 -0.04 2.58 20.01
N CYS A 16 -0.18 2.71 21.33
CA CYS A 16 -0.15 3.94 22.10
C CYS A 16 1.26 4.43 22.47
N PHE A 17 1.36 5.72 22.83
CA PHE A 17 2.48 6.46 23.48
C PHE A 17 3.69 6.81 22.58
N SER A 18 4.33 7.99 22.64
CA SER A 18 4.35 9.04 23.66
C SER A 18 4.73 10.41 23.07
N GLN A 19 4.31 11.46 23.78
CA GLN A 19 4.40 12.89 23.47
C GLN A 19 5.80 13.46 23.73
N ALA A 20 6.33 14.29 22.82
CA ALA A 20 7.41 15.22 23.12
C ALA A 20 7.31 16.50 22.26
N GLN A 21 7.31 17.66 22.92
CA GLN A 21 7.48 19.01 22.38
C GLN A 21 8.47 19.75 23.33
N PRO A 22 9.04 20.92 22.98
CA PRO A 22 9.42 21.45 21.66
C PRO A 22 10.84 22.08 21.66
N ALA A 23 11.33 22.57 20.51
CA ALA A 23 12.28 23.68 20.46
C ALA A 23 11.96 24.59 19.25
N ARG A 24 11.86 25.90 19.49
CA ARG A 24 11.55 26.98 18.53
C ARG A 24 12.85 27.65 18.06
N THR A 25 12.90 28.11 16.81
CA THR A 25 13.44 29.44 16.41
C THR A 25 13.07 29.76 14.95
N ASP A 26 12.92 31.06 14.65
CA ASP A 26 12.11 31.70 13.60
C ASP A 26 12.74 31.90 12.20
N SER A 27 11.89 31.88 11.15
CA SER A 27 11.85 32.86 10.02
C SER A 27 10.68 32.57 9.05
N PRO A 28 10.06 33.59 8.38
CA PRO A 28 8.82 33.41 7.66
C PRO A 28 9.07 33.02 6.19
N ASN A 29 9.29 31.73 5.95
CA ASN A 29 9.00 31.15 4.66
C ASN A 29 7.82 30.23 4.89
N LYS A 30 6.67 30.50 4.25
CA LYS A 30 5.39 29.81 4.48
C LYS A 30 5.66 28.29 4.57
N PRO A 31 5.64 27.69 5.77
CA PRO A 31 6.00 26.29 5.90
C PRO A 31 4.80 25.51 5.39
N ILE A 32 5.02 24.77 4.30
CA ILE A 32 4.22 23.57 4.04
C ILE A 32 4.28 22.78 5.35
N PRO A 33 3.15 22.40 5.97
CA PRO A 33 3.19 21.61 7.19
C PRO A 33 3.81 20.26 6.83
N THR A 34 5.13 20.20 6.95
CA THR A 34 5.92 18.99 6.78
C THR A 34 6.01 18.38 8.16
N THR A 35 4.85 18.03 8.74
CA THR A 35 4.85 16.81 9.54
C THR A 35 5.30 15.74 8.57
N ALA A 36 6.58 15.35 8.65
CA ALA A 36 7.09 14.24 7.88
C ALA A 36 6.32 13.00 8.34
N VAL A 37 5.18 12.75 7.70
CA VAL A 37 4.37 11.56 7.95
C VAL A 37 5.23 10.42 7.46
N SER A 38 5.81 9.69 8.41
CA SER A 38 6.55 8.47 8.13
C SER A 38 5.58 7.31 8.28
N TYR A 39 5.63 6.40 7.32
CA TYR A 39 4.79 5.22 7.31
C TYR A 39 5.61 3.97 7.58
N ARG A 40 4.95 2.97 8.15
CA ARG A 40 5.56 1.66 8.36
C ARG A 40 5.56 0.90 7.04
N VAL A 41 6.69 0.33 6.71
CA VAL A 41 6.88 -0.54 5.54
C VAL A 41 6.80 -2.00 5.97
N LEU A 42 6.46 -2.86 5.01
CA LEU A 42 6.43 -4.30 5.15
C LEU A 42 7.83 -4.83 5.53
N THR A 43 7.92 -5.55 6.66
CA THR A 43 9.15 -6.17 7.17
C THR A 43 9.21 -7.68 6.99
N ASP A 44 8.10 -8.28 6.57
CA ASP A 44 7.94 -9.73 6.39
C ASP A 44 7.25 -9.99 5.06
N THR A 45 7.60 -11.08 4.38
CA THR A 45 6.97 -11.42 3.10
C THR A 45 5.48 -11.73 3.28
N PRO A 46 4.56 -11.18 2.46
CA PRO A 46 3.13 -11.31 2.64
C PRO A 46 2.59 -12.60 1.98
N VAL A 47 3.32 -13.71 2.09
CA VAL A 47 2.99 -14.96 1.37
C VAL A 47 1.66 -15.53 1.84
N GLU A 48 1.43 -15.61 3.16
CA GLU A 48 0.21 -16.20 3.72
C GLU A 48 -1.06 -15.47 3.25
N ILE A 49 -1.04 -14.14 3.23
CA ILE A 49 -2.19 -13.35 2.76
C ILE A 49 -2.38 -13.49 1.25
N LEU A 50 -1.29 -13.62 0.47
CA LEU A 50 -1.38 -13.83 -0.97
C LEU A 50 -1.93 -15.22 -1.31
N ASP A 51 -1.54 -16.25 -0.58
CA ASP A 51 -2.07 -17.60 -0.71
C ASP A 51 -3.56 -17.65 -0.32
N GLU A 52 -3.95 -16.96 0.74
CA GLU A 52 -5.36 -16.83 1.13
C GLU A 52 -6.18 -16.14 0.03
N LEU A 53 -5.70 -15.01 -0.48
CA LEU A 53 -6.36 -14.30 -1.58
C LEU A 53 -6.43 -15.18 -2.84
N ALA A 54 -5.37 -15.91 -3.17
CA ALA A 54 -5.36 -16.80 -4.32
C ALA A 54 -6.34 -17.96 -4.18
N SER A 55 -6.51 -18.51 -2.97
CA SER A 55 -7.47 -19.59 -2.71
C SER A 55 -8.92 -19.17 -2.95
N ASN A 56 -9.21 -17.87 -2.80
CA ASN A 56 -10.53 -17.30 -3.02
C ASN A 56 -10.76 -16.87 -4.48
N TYR A 57 -9.70 -16.76 -5.29
CA TYR A 57 -9.81 -16.29 -6.67
C TYR A 57 -10.34 -17.40 -7.60
N THR A 58 -11.49 -17.14 -8.21
CA THR A 58 -12.20 -18.10 -9.08
C THR A 58 -11.73 -18.09 -10.53
N GLY A 59 -10.77 -17.23 -10.90
CA GLY A 59 -10.37 -16.99 -12.28
C GLY A 59 -11.18 -15.90 -12.99
N ASP A 60 -12.23 -15.37 -12.36
CA ASP A 60 -13.03 -14.27 -12.91
C ASP A 60 -12.62 -12.94 -12.27
N LEU A 61 -12.06 -12.04 -13.09
CA LEU A 61 -11.59 -10.73 -12.65
C LEU A 61 -12.72 -9.80 -12.23
N GLU A 62 -13.83 -9.77 -12.95
CA GLU A 62 -14.94 -8.86 -12.64
C GLU A 62 -15.61 -9.30 -11.34
N GLN A 63 -15.81 -10.61 -11.17
CA GLN A 63 -16.29 -11.16 -9.90
C GLN A 63 -15.34 -10.79 -8.74
N TRP A 64 -14.03 -10.87 -8.96
CA TRP A 64 -13.03 -10.50 -7.96
C TRP A 64 -13.08 -9.01 -7.61
N ARG A 65 -13.21 -8.15 -8.62
CA ARG A 65 -13.33 -6.70 -8.47
C ARG A 65 -14.59 -6.31 -7.70
N GLU A 66 -15.73 -6.88 -8.06
CA GLU A 66 -16.99 -6.65 -7.34
C GLU A 66 -16.91 -7.12 -5.88
N GLY A 67 -16.36 -8.31 -5.64
CA GLY A 67 -16.14 -8.85 -4.31
C GLY A 67 -15.23 -7.96 -3.46
N TRP A 68 -14.17 -7.41 -4.06
CA TRP A 68 -13.26 -6.47 -3.41
C TRP A 68 -13.96 -5.17 -3.01
N ILE A 69 -14.75 -4.58 -3.92
CA ILE A 69 -15.52 -3.36 -3.66
C ILE A 69 -16.53 -3.60 -2.53
N GLN A 70 -17.27 -4.70 -2.57
CA GLN A 70 -18.25 -5.04 -1.55
C GLN A 70 -17.60 -5.23 -0.17
N SER A 71 -16.47 -5.95 -0.12
CA SER A 71 -15.77 -6.23 1.13
C SER A 71 -15.14 -4.98 1.75
N ASN A 72 -14.83 -3.96 0.94
CA ASN A 72 -14.14 -2.75 1.38
C ASN A 72 -14.99 -1.48 1.27
N PHE A 73 -16.29 -1.59 0.99
CA PHE A 73 -17.18 -0.44 0.80
C PHE A 73 -17.21 0.48 2.04
N THR A 74 -17.14 -0.10 3.23
CA THR A 74 -17.14 0.63 4.50
C THR A 74 -15.74 0.90 5.04
N THR A 75 -14.69 0.46 4.36
CA THR A 75 -13.31 0.61 4.82
C THR A 75 -12.84 2.03 4.55
N THR A 76 -12.62 2.80 5.62
CA THR A 76 -11.91 4.07 5.53
C THR A 76 -10.46 3.78 5.15
N LEU A 77 -10.02 4.34 4.02
CA LEU A 77 -8.65 4.19 3.56
C LEU A 77 -7.81 5.35 4.11
N ASP A 78 -6.90 5.06 5.02
CA ASP A 78 -5.88 6.02 5.46
C ASP A 78 -4.55 5.82 4.70
N GLY A 79 -3.57 6.70 4.96
CA GLY A 79 -2.28 6.62 4.28
C GLY A 79 -1.48 5.35 4.59
N GLN A 80 -1.58 4.81 5.81
CA GLN A 80 -0.88 3.58 6.18
C GLN A 80 -1.47 2.35 5.49
N SER A 81 -2.80 2.30 5.39
CA SER A 81 -3.53 1.26 4.69
C SER A 81 -3.29 1.33 3.19
N THR A 82 -3.19 2.54 2.63
CA THR A 82 -2.82 2.76 1.22
C THR A 82 -1.46 2.16 0.90
N ILE A 83 -0.45 2.46 1.71
CA ILE A 83 0.90 1.90 1.55
C ILE A 83 0.87 0.38 1.67
N ARG A 84 0.19 -0.15 2.68
CA ARG A 84 0.13 -1.60 2.90
C ARG A 84 -0.49 -2.36 1.72
N LEU A 85 -1.59 -1.84 1.18
CA LEU A 85 -2.25 -2.44 0.00
C LEU A 85 -1.31 -2.44 -1.21
N LEU A 86 -0.64 -1.31 -1.46
CA LEU A 86 0.32 -1.21 -2.56
C LEU A 86 1.52 -2.12 -2.37
N GLU A 87 2.06 -2.26 -1.15
CA GLU A 87 3.18 -3.16 -0.88
C GLU A 87 2.82 -4.63 -1.15
N ILE A 88 1.63 -5.07 -0.76
CA ILE A 88 1.17 -6.45 -1.01
C ILE A 88 0.98 -6.69 -2.51
N ALA A 89 0.31 -5.76 -3.21
CA ALA A 89 0.11 -5.85 -4.65
C ALA A 89 1.43 -5.77 -5.44
N CYS A 90 2.37 -4.95 -4.98
CA CYS A 90 3.71 -4.82 -5.54
C CYS A 90 4.52 -6.10 -5.35
N TYR A 91 4.50 -6.68 -4.15
CA TYR A 91 5.17 -7.94 -3.86
C TYR A 91 4.62 -9.07 -4.75
N ALA A 92 3.30 -9.15 -4.92
CA ALA A 92 2.68 -10.12 -5.82
C ALA A 92 3.20 -9.99 -7.26
N ASP A 93 3.33 -8.77 -7.77
CA ASP A 93 3.86 -8.48 -9.12
C ASP A 93 5.36 -8.77 -9.26
N VAL A 94 6.16 -8.40 -8.26
CA VAL A 94 7.61 -8.68 -8.28
C VAL A 94 7.89 -10.18 -8.21
N MET A 95 7.08 -10.93 -7.47
CA MET A 95 7.22 -12.38 -7.30
C MET A 95 6.47 -13.20 -8.35
N CYS A 96 5.84 -12.57 -9.34
CA CYS A 96 5.01 -13.22 -10.35
C CYS A 96 3.94 -14.16 -9.75
N HIS A 97 3.28 -13.71 -8.68
CA HIS A 97 2.27 -14.50 -7.99
C HIS A 97 1.06 -14.76 -8.89
N THR A 98 0.36 -15.87 -8.69
CA THR A 98 -0.79 -16.31 -9.51
C THR A 98 -1.93 -15.29 -9.59
N ILE A 99 -2.03 -14.39 -8.61
CA ILE A 99 -3.04 -13.32 -8.52
C ILE A 99 -2.44 -11.93 -8.72
N GLU A 100 -1.21 -11.81 -9.21
CA GLU A 100 -0.55 -10.51 -9.40
C GLU A 100 -1.42 -9.52 -10.18
N TYR A 101 -2.00 -9.98 -11.29
CA TYR A 101 -2.76 -9.16 -12.20
C TYR A 101 -4.10 -8.74 -11.60
N PRO A 102 -4.96 -9.67 -11.15
CA PRO A 102 -6.23 -9.28 -10.52
C PRO A 102 -6.01 -8.43 -9.27
N LEU A 103 -5.03 -8.74 -8.42
CA LEU A 103 -4.74 -7.96 -7.22
C LEU A 103 -4.26 -6.54 -7.54
N ARG A 104 -3.39 -6.37 -8.53
CA ARG A 104 -2.94 -5.05 -9.00
C ARG A 104 -4.12 -4.21 -9.48
N VAL A 105 -4.98 -4.78 -10.33
CA VAL A 105 -6.14 -4.06 -10.90
C VAL A 105 -7.06 -3.57 -9.81
N VAL A 106 -7.52 -4.46 -8.91
CA VAL A 106 -8.47 -4.07 -7.86
C VAL A 106 -7.87 -3.09 -6.86
N THR A 107 -6.58 -3.24 -6.54
CA THR A 107 -5.87 -2.31 -5.65
C THR A 107 -5.77 -0.92 -6.26
N HIS A 108 -5.38 -0.84 -7.54
CA HIS A 108 -5.26 0.44 -8.24
C HIS A 108 -6.62 1.14 -8.39
N ASP A 109 -7.66 0.41 -8.77
CA ASP A 109 -9.02 0.96 -8.88
C ASP A 109 -9.51 1.47 -7.53
N PHE A 110 -9.35 0.68 -6.48
CA PHE A 110 -9.79 1.01 -5.13
C PHE A 110 -9.13 2.30 -4.60
N ILE A 111 -7.83 2.47 -4.83
CA ILE A 111 -7.08 3.68 -4.44
C ILE A 111 -7.47 4.86 -5.33
N ARG A 112 -7.61 4.64 -6.65
CA ARG A 112 -7.97 5.71 -7.60
C ARG A 112 -9.31 6.36 -7.26
N GLU A 113 -10.29 5.56 -6.84
CA GLU A 113 -11.62 6.02 -6.41
C GLU A 113 -11.59 6.84 -5.11
N ARG A 114 -10.48 6.86 -4.38
CA ARG A 114 -10.30 7.55 -3.08
C ARG A 114 -9.24 8.65 -3.11
N MET A 115 -8.87 9.13 -4.31
CA MET A 115 -7.86 10.17 -4.50
C MET A 115 -8.29 11.56 -4.02
N ASP A 116 -9.57 11.74 -3.68
CA ASP A 116 -10.11 12.92 -3.00
C ASP A 116 -9.71 13.00 -1.53
N MET A 117 -9.36 11.86 -0.90
CA MET A 117 -8.86 11.79 0.47
C MET A 117 -7.41 12.32 0.53
N PRO A 118 -7.12 13.39 1.30
CA PRO A 118 -5.78 13.96 1.40
C PRO A 118 -4.72 12.95 1.84
N GLU A 119 -5.06 12.06 2.77
CA GLU A 119 -4.17 11.05 3.33
C GLU A 119 -3.71 10.04 2.28
N VAL A 120 -4.59 9.68 1.35
CA VAL A 120 -4.27 8.79 0.21
C VAL A 120 -3.26 9.48 -0.68
N ARG A 121 -3.54 10.71 -1.14
CA ARG A 121 -2.62 11.46 -2.00
C ARG A 121 -1.26 11.70 -1.33
N SER A 122 -1.24 12.12 -0.06
CA SER A 122 0.00 12.33 0.69
C SER A 122 0.82 11.05 0.86
N SER A 123 0.18 9.89 1.04
CA SER A 123 0.90 8.61 1.12
C SER A 123 1.54 8.22 -0.21
N LEU A 124 0.90 8.49 -1.35
CA LEU A 124 1.49 8.26 -2.68
C LEU A 124 2.67 9.19 -2.94
N GLU A 125 2.58 10.46 -2.52
CA GLU A 125 3.69 11.41 -2.58
C GLU A 125 4.87 11.00 -1.70
N TRP A 126 4.58 10.46 -0.51
CA TRP A 126 5.59 9.85 0.35
C TRP A 126 6.23 8.64 -0.33
N ILE A 127 5.46 7.76 -0.97
CA ILE A 127 6.01 6.61 -1.70
C ILE A 127 7.01 7.09 -2.77
N ARG A 128 6.62 8.09 -3.56
CA ARG A 128 7.45 8.65 -4.63
C ARG A 128 8.77 9.23 -4.12
N SER A 129 8.76 9.85 -2.95
CA SER A 129 9.91 10.62 -2.43
C SER A 129 10.80 9.84 -1.47
N SER A 130 10.21 8.92 -0.70
CA SER A 130 10.80 8.44 0.55
C SER A 130 10.67 6.93 0.75
N TYR A 131 9.92 6.20 -0.09
CA TYR A 131 9.77 4.76 0.08
C TYR A 131 11.11 4.03 -0.02
N HIS A 132 11.31 3.15 0.96
CA HIS A 132 12.34 2.14 0.99
C HIS A 132 11.76 0.85 1.57
N SER A 133 11.83 -0.25 0.83
CA SER A 133 11.33 -1.54 1.28
C SER A 133 12.04 -1.98 2.56
N GLY A 134 11.27 -2.44 3.54
CA GLY A 134 11.78 -3.02 4.78
C GLY A 134 11.88 -4.55 4.75
N LEU A 135 11.64 -5.17 3.60
CA LEU A 135 11.67 -6.64 3.48
C LEU A 135 13.04 -7.17 3.92
N PRO A 136 13.06 -8.30 4.63
CA PRO A 136 14.26 -8.74 5.31
C PRO A 136 15.28 -9.17 4.27
N LEU A 137 16.32 -8.35 4.13
CA LEU A 137 17.58 -8.76 3.54
C LEU A 137 18.27 -9.63 4.59
N LYS A 138 18.54 -10.90 4.32
CA LYS A 138 19.69 -11.52 5.00
C LYS A 138 20.91 -10.68 4.58
N GLU A 139 21.69 -10.25 5.55
CA GLU A 139 22.67 -9.16 5.43
C GLU A 139 23.57 -9.24 4.17
N PRO A 140 24.08 -8.09 3.67
CA PRO A 140 24.99 -8.07 2.54
C PRO A 140 26.23 -8.96 2.82
N GLY A 141 26.40 -10.02 2.01
CA GLY A 141 27.56 -10.91 2.10
C GLY A 141 27.23 -12.41 2.20
N ASP A 142 25.96 -12.78 2.35
CA ASP A 142 25.56 -14.19 2.23
C ASP A 142 25.62 -14.60 0.75
N THR A 143 26.16 -15.77 0.43
CA THR A 143 26.49 -16.20 -0.95
C THR A 143 25.30 -16.37 -1.92
N THR A 144 24.10 -15.97 -1.50
CA THR A 144 22.84 -15.81 -2.26
C THR A 144 22.44 -14.34 -2.52
N GLY A 145 23.27 -13.37 -2.11
CA GLY A 145 22.95 -11.94 -1.98
C GLY A 145 22.51 -11.15 -3.23
N ASP A 146 22.56 -11.74 -4.43
CA ASP A 146 22.03 -11.09 -5.63
C ASP A 146 20.49 -11.06 -5.63
N PHE A 147 19.81 -12.13 -5.18
CA PHE A 147 18.36 -12.24 -5.34
C PHE A 147 17.59 -11.34 -4.37
N ASP A 148 18.00 -11.28 -3.11
CA ASP A 148 17.32 -10.48 -2.10
C ASP A 148 17.57 -8.97 -2.30
N GLY A 149 18.78 -8.59 -2.75
CA GLY A 149 19.09 -7.23 -3.17
C GLY A 149 18.24 -6.81 -4.37
N MET A 150 18.07 -7.70 -5.35
CA MET A 150 17.17 -7.49 -6.48
C MET A 150 15.70 -7.37 -6.04
N LEU A 151 15.24 -8.10 -5.02
CA LEU A 151 13.88 -7.99 -4.50
C LEU A 151 13.63 -6.60 -3.90
N VAL A 152 14.54 -6.11 -3.05
CA VAL A 152 14.40 -4.75 -2.46
C VAL A 152 14.44 -3.68 -3.54
N GLU A 153 15.36 -3.78 -4.50
CA GLU A 153 15.42 -2.85 -5.63
C GLU A 153 14.13 -2.89 -6.48
N SER A 154 13.64 -4.08 -6.80
CA SER A 154 12.42 -4.28 -7.57
C SER A 154 11.19 -3.73 -6.84
N MET A 155 11.06 -3.99 -5.54
CA MET A 155 9.99 -3.43 -4.71
C MET A 155 10.04 -1.91 -4.68
N ASN A 156 11.23 -1.33 -4.49
CA ASN A 156 11.43 0.13 -4.49
C ASN A 156 11.04 0.75 -5.83
N PHE A 157 11.49 0.16 -6.93
CA PHE A 157 11.19 0.62 -8.27
C PHE A 157 9.68 0.54 -8.55
N ARG A 158 9.08 -0.63 -8.33
CA ARG A 158 7.68 -0.88 -8.67
C ARG A 158 6.70 -0.09 -7.79
N MET A 159 6.98 0.07 -6.50
CA MET A 159 6.18 0.95 -5.63
C MET A 159 6.13 2.39 -6.14
N ARG A 160 7.27 2.93 -6.58
CA ARG A 160 7.33 4.28 -7.17
C ARG A 160 6.56 4.35 -8.49
N GLU A 161 6.63 3.32 -9.32
CA GLU A 161 5.83 3.26 -10.55
C GLU A 161 4.32 3.28 -10.26
N TYR A 162 3.85 2.46 -9.33
CA TYR A 162 2.43 2.44 -8.93
C TYR A 162 1.97 3.81 -8.43
N ALA A 163 2.74 4.43 -7.53
CA ALA A 163 2.42 5.76 -7.03
C ALA A 163 2.37 6.80 -8.16
N ASN A 164 3.33 6.79 -9.08
CA ASN A 164 3.35 7.70 -10.22
C ASN A 164 2.16 7.50 -11.16
N GLN A 165 1.74 6.26 -11.42
CA GLN A 165 0.57 5.97 -12.25
C GLN A 165 -0.72 6.51 -11.60
N LEU A 166 -0.90 6.27 -10.30
CA LEU A 166 -2.06 6.73 -9.56
C LEU A 166 -2.14 8.26 -9.50
N LEU A 167 -1.02 8.92 -9.18
CA LEU A 167 -0.94 10.38 -9.14
C LEU A 167 -1.24 11.01 -10.52
N LYS A 168 -0.63 10.51 -11.60
CA LYS A 168 -0.88 11.02 -12.97
C LYS A 168 -2.33 10.86 -13.39
N SER A 169 -2.97 9.73 -13.05
CA SER A 169 -4.38 9.50 -13.40
C SER A 169 -5.33 10.48 -12.69
N SER A 170 -5.00 10.89 -11.46
CA SER A 170 -5.79 11.88 -10.73
C SER A 170 -5.67 13.28 -11.36
N ASP A 171 -4.47 13.68 -11.76
CA ASP A 171 -4.24 15.00 -12.38
C ASP A 171 -5.02 15.14 -13.70
N SER A 172 -5.14 14.07 -14.49
CA SER A 172 -5.96 14.06 -15.71
C SER A 172 -7.47 14.14 -15.46
N THR A 173 -7.92 13.78 -14.25
CA THR A 173 -9.35 13.80 -13.89
C THR A 173 -9.79 15.17 -13.35
N SER A 174 -8.83 15.99 -12.87
CA SER A 174 -9.07 17.34 -12.34
C SER A 174 -9.27 18.44 -13.41
N VAL A 175 -9.20 18.11 -14.70
CA VAL A 175 -9.34 19.06 -15.83
C VAL A 175 -10.73 18.96 -16.49
N LYS A 176 -11.79 18.74 -15.70
CA LYS A 176 -13.18 18.74 -16.20
C LYS A 176 -14.07 19.66 -15.40
#